data_AF-A0A7S2E6Q4-F1
#
_entry.id   AF-A0A7S2E6Q4-F1
#
_cell.length_a   1.000
_cell.length_b   1.000
_cell.length_c   1.000
_cell.angle_alpha   90.00
_cell.angle_beta   90.00
_cell.angle_gamma   90.00
#
_symmetry.space_group_name_H-M   'P 1'
#
loop_
_entity.id
_entity.type
_entity.pdbx_description
1 polymer ?
#
loop_
_entity_poly.entity_id
_entity_poly.type
_entity_poly.pdbx_seq_one_letter_code
_entity_poly.pdbx_strand_id
1 'polypeptide(L)'
;FKGIVQHEFLHALGFYHEQSRPDRDSFVTINWSNIQAGKEFNFQKRSDINSLGSNYDYSALMHYGKTDFSKNGQNTIDAPQPIGQRNGASDADIIQMRLVYQCNSGPRDLSSYNANRCTNDCPCWENAQGCNGNSNACQGDLVCSNVFTSISRGGGLIKLRSEVSPNMCFDLSSGNTENGNVIHLWECNGT
;
A
#
# COMPACT_ATOMS: atom_id res chain seq x y z
N PHE A 1 6.10 15.29 8.24
CA PHE A 1 6.84 14.48 7.25
C PHE A 1 6.58 12.98 7.34
N LYS A 2 6.39 12.38 8.53
CA LYS A 2 6.16 10.92 8.68
C LYS A 2 5.09 10.33 7.74
N GLY A 3 3.88 10.90 7.69
CA GLY A 3 2.82 10.37 6.82
C GLY A 3 3.08 10.54 5.33
N ILE A 4 3.79 11.60 4.90
CA ILE A 4 4.15 11.78 3.49
C ILE A 4 5.14 10.69 3.07
N VAL A 5 6.19 10.46 3.86
CA VAL A 5 7.14 9.37 3.58
C VAL A 5 6.41 8.03 3.54
N GLN A 6 5.53 7.75 4.51
CA GLN A 6 4.74 6.53 4.52
C GLN A 6 3.83 6.37 3.29
N HIS A 7 3.23 7.45 2.79
CA HIS A 7 2.37 7.45 1.60
C HIS A 7 3.15 7.00 0.35
N GLU A 8 4.33 7.58 0.12
CA GLU A 8 5.18 7.19 -1.02
C GLU A 8 5.70 5.75 -0.88
N PHE A 9 6.00 5.31 0.35
CA PHE A 9 6.36 3.92 0.61
C PHE A 9 5.21 2.96 0.32
N LEU A 10 3.97 3.32 0.66
CA LEU A 10 2.80 2.50 0.34
C LEU A 10 2.59 2.38 -1.18
N HIS A 11 2.79 3.46 -1.94
CA HIS A 11 2.82 3.36 -3.41
C HIS A 11 3.90 2.39 -3.92
N ALA A 12 5.11 2.45 -3.37
CA ALA A 12 6.19 1.51 -3.73
C ALA A 12 5.84 0.05 -3.41
N LEU A 13 5.05 -0.18 -2.35
CA LEU A 13 4.51 -1.48 -1.96
C LEU A 13 3.27 -1.90 -2.77
N GLY A 14 2.87 -1.14 -3.79
CA GLY A 14 1.76 -1.49 -4.68
C GLY A 14 0.38 -1.04 -4.20
N PHE A 15 0.30 -0.14 -3.20
CA PHE A 15 -0.97 0.46 -2.79
C PHE A 15 -1.33 1.63 -3.70
N TYR A 16 -2.60 1.70 -4.08
CA TYR A 16 -3.16 2.81 -4.84
C TYR A 16 -4.01 3.71 -3.94
N HIS A 17 -4.40 4.85 -4.49
CA HIS A 17 -5.24 5.78 -3.76
C HIS A 17 -6.62 5.19 -3.41
N GLU A 18 -7.09 5.45 -2.20
CA GLU A 18 -8.37 4.94 -1.70
C GLU A 18 -9.55 5.45 -2.56
N GLN A 19 -9.50 6.71 -3.00
CA GLN A 19 -10.54 7.29 -3.88
C GLN A 19 -10.54 6.74 -5.32
N SER A 20 -9.56 5.91 -5.68
CA SER A 20 -9.49 5.20 -6.96
C SER A 20 -10.08 3.80 -6.89
N ARG A 21 -10.58 3.33 -5.73
CA ARG A 21 -11.21 2.02 -5.63
C ARG A 21 -12.42 1.87 -6.59
N PRO A 22 -12.70 0.65 -7.09
CA PRO A 22 -13.85 0.40 -7.96
C PRO A 22 -15.21 0.76 -7.33
N ASP A 23 -15.32 0.60 -6.01
CA ASP A 23 -16.53 0.82 -5.20
C ASP A 23 -16.65 2.24 -4.62
N ARG A 24 -15.68 3.13 -4.88
CA ARG A 24 -15.60 4.45 -4.23
C ARG A 24 -16.85 5.32 -4.39
N ASP A 25 -17.60 5.18 -5.49
CA ASP A 25 -18.82 5.99 -5.75
C ASP A 25 -19.95 5.70 -4.74
N SER A 26 -19.84 4.62 -3.95
CA SER A 26 -20.76 4.35 -2.82
C SER A 26 -20.39 5.12 -1.54
N PHE A 27 -19.25 5.79 -1.51
CA PHE A 27 -18.67 6.41 -0.31
C PHE A 27 -18.34 7.89 -0.51
N VAL A 28 -17.89 8.29 -1.69
CA VAL A 28 -17.51 9.66 -2.03
C VAL A 28 -18.05 10.09 -3.39
N THR A 29 -18.26 11.39 -3.56
CA THR A 29 -18.65 12.00 -4.83
C THR A 29 -17.49 12.81 -5.41
N ILE A 30 -17.16 12.59 -6.68
CA ILE A 30 -16.15 13.38 -7.39
C ILE A 30 -16.81 14.55 -8.12
N ASN A 31 -16.42 15.78 -7.77
CA ASN A 31 -16.87 17.00 -8.41
C ASN A 31 -15.99 17.34 -9.61
N TRP A 32 -16.22 16.65 -10.73
CA TRP A 32 -15.43 16.80 -11.95
C TRP A 32 -15.30 18.25 -12.45
N SER A 33 -16.36 19.04 -12.26
CA SER A 33 -16.37 20.46 -12.64
C SER A 33 -15.40 21.33 -11.85
N ASN A 34 -14.94 20.89 -10.67
CA ASN A 34 -13.99 21.61 -9.82
C ASN A 34 -12.53 21.18 -10.06
N ILE A 35 -12.29 20.11 -10.83
CA ILE A 35 -10.94 19.60 -11.09
C ILE A 35 -10.24 20.48 -12.13
N GLN A 36 -8.93 20.71 -11.93
CA GLN A 36 -8.04 21.34 -12.90
C GLN A 36 -8.04 20.57 -14.23
N ALA A 37 -8.13 21.29 -15.34
CA ALA A 37 -8.10 20.69 -16.67
C ALA A 37 -6.82 19.86 -16.86
N GLY A 38 -6.97 18.61 -17.31
CA GLY A 38 -5.86 17.66 -17.50
C GLY A 38 -5.44 16.92 -16.24
N LYS A 39 -6.14 17.08 -15.11
CA LYS A 39 -5.89 16.34 -13.85
C LYS A 39 -6.98 15.33 -13.50
N GLU A 40 -8.00 15.18 -14.35
CA GLU A 40 -9.14 14.28 -14.18
C GLU A 40 -8.70 12.81 -14.05
N PHE A 41 -7.61 12.42 -14.71
CA PHE A 41 -7.07 11.07 -14.65
C PHE A 41 -6.68 10.63 -13.23
N ASN A 42 -6.36 11.57 -12.32
CA ASN A 42 -6.01 11.28 -10.93
C ASN A 42 -7.20 10.79 -10.08
N PHE A 43 -8.43 10.96 -10.57
CA PHE A 43 -9.67 10.58 -9.89
C PHE A 43 -10.36 9.40 -10.56
N GLN A 44 -9.73 8.80 -11.57
CA GLN A 44 -10.26 7.63 -12.25
C GLN A 44 -10.27 6.43 -11.31
N LYS A 45 -11.34 5.63 -11.43
CA LYS A 45 -11.42 4.34 -10.76
C LYS A 45 -10.51 3.34 -11.45
N ARG A 46 -9.99 2.41 -10.66
CA ARG A 46 -9.11 1.33 -11.12
C ARG A 46 -9.77 0.00 -10.85
N SER A 47 -9.92 -0.83 -11.87
CA SER A 47 -10.50 -2.17 -11.76
C SER A 47 -9.51 -3.23 -11.28
N ASP A 48 -8.22 -2.90 -11.27
CA ASP A 48 -7.12 -3.77 -10.86
C ASP A 48 -6.75 -3.61 -9.37
N ILE A 49 -7.49 -2.79 -8.61
CA ILE A 49 -7.37 -2.68 -7.16
C ILE A 49 -8.22 -3.78 -6.49
N ASN A 50 -7.62 -4.51 -5.55
CA ASN A 50 -8.30 -5.47 -4.69
C ASN A 50 -8.30 -4.96 -3.24
N SER A 51 -9.48 -4.77 -2.65
CA SER A 51 -9.62 -4.32 -1.25
C SER A 51 -9.33 -5.44 -0.23
N LEU A 52 -9.18 -6.69 -0.67
CA LEU A 52 -9.02 -7.86 0.21
C LEU A 52 -10.17 -8.00 1.22
N GLY A 53 -11.36 -7.52 0.86
CA GLY A 53 -12.54 -7.47 1.72
C GLY A 53 -12.54 -6.31 2.72
N SER A 54 -11.61 -5.37 2.63
CA SER A 54 -11.59 -4.18 3.49
C SER A 54 -12.73 -3.21 3.15
N ASN A 55 -13.32 -2.64 4.19
CA ASN A 55 -14.25 -1.51 4.05
C ASN A 55 -13.51 -0.29 3.49
N TYR A 56 -14.26 0.65 2.91
CA TYR A 56 -13.70 1.93 2.48
C TYR A 56 -13.20 2.73 3.68
N ASP A 57 -11.95 3.17 3.65
CA ASP A 57 -11.32 3.90 4.75
C ASP A 57 -11.11 5.38 4.41
N TYR A 58 -11.99 6.25 4.91
CA TYR A 58 -11.85 7.71 4.77
C TYR A 58 -10.56 8.25 5.40
N SER A 59 -10.02 7.55 6.41
CA SER A 59 -8.79 7.91 7.10
C SER A 59 -7.54 7.30 6.46
N ALA A 60 -7.67 6.54 5.37
CA ALA A 60 -6.56 5.92 4.68
C ALA A 60 -5.51 6.98 4.33
N LEU A 61 -4.25 6.65 4.61
CA LEU A 61 -3.13 7.51 4.23
C LEU A 61 -3.06 7.73 2.72
N MET A 62 -3.60 6.76 1.97
CA MET A 62 -3.71 6.79 0.51
C MET A 62 -4.94 7.57 0.00
N HIS A 63 -5.76 8.17 0.87
CA HIS A 63 -6.87 9.01 0.44
C HIS A 63 -6.40 10.43 0.10
N TYR A 64 -6.91 10.98 -1.00
CA TYR A 64 -6.77 12.41 -1.33
C TYR A 64 -7.56 13.32 -0.38
N GLY A 65 -7.13 14.57 -0.27
CA GLY A 65 -7.86 15.64 0.39
C GLY A 65 -9.04 16.14 -0.44
N LYS A 66 -9.94 16.88 0.22
CA LYS A 66 -11.17 17.41 -0.40
C LYS A 66 -10.90 18.35 -1.57
N THR A 67 -9.80 19.09 -1.54
CA THR A 67 -9.48 20.15 -2.51
C THR A 67 -8.29 19.80 -3.39
N ASP A 68 -7.81 18.56 -3.35
CA ASP A 68 -6.69 18.13 -4.18
C ASP A 68 -7.04 18.34 -5.66
N PHE A 69 -6.12 18.93 -6.41
CA PHE A 69 -6.30 19.30 -7.83
C PHE A 69 -7.51 20.20 -8.11
N SER A 70 -7.99 20.96 -7.13
CA SER A 70 -9.06 21.95 -7.33
C SER A 70 -8.57 23.14 -8.16
N LYS A 71 -9.41 23.62 -9.08
CA LYS A 71 -9.13 24.83 -9.89
C LYS A 71 -9.68 26.12 -9.29
N ASN A 72 -10.58 26.01 -8.32
CA ASN A 72 -11.36 27.12 -7.78
C ASN A 72 -11.41 27.11 -6.23
N GLY A 73 -10.60 26.27 -5.58
CA GLY A 73 -10.57 26.10 -4.13
C GLY A 73 -11.79 25.36 -3.55
N GLN A 74 -12.75 24.96 -4.39
CA GLN A 74 -13.89 24.15 -3.98
C GLN A 74 -13.52 22.67 -3.94
N ASN A 75 -14.33 21.86 -3.27
CA ASN A 75 -14.09 20.43 -3.15
C ASN A 75 -14.09 19.74 -4.52
N THR A 76 -13.05 18.96 -4.81
CA THR A 76 -13.01 17.94 -5.86
C THR A 76 -13.55 16.61 -5.37
N ILE A 77 -13.51 16.35 -4.06
CA ILE A 77 -14.09 15.17 -3.41
C ILE A 77 -15.02 15.60 -2.27
N ASP A 78 -16.28 15.22 -2.36
CA ASP A 78 -17.21 15.29 -1.24
C ASP A 78 -17.28 13.94 -0.53
N ALA A 79 -17.11 13.97 0.79
CA ALA A 79 -17.11 12.80 1.66
C ALA A 79 -17.87 13.08 2.96
N PRO A 80 -18.60 12.10 3.51
CA PRO A 80 -19.32 12.24 4.78
C PRO A 80 -18.41 12.28 6.01
N GLN A 81 -17.13 11.91 5.86
CA GLN A 81 -16.13 11.90 6.93
C GLN A 81 -14.88 12.72 6.52
N PRO A 82 -14.01 13.11 7.47
CA PRO A 82 -12.72 13.72 7.15
C PRO A 82 -11.84 12.80 6.29
N ILE A 83 -11.18 13.37 5.28
CA ILE A 83 -10.30 12.66 4.33
C ILE A 83 -9.00 13.44 4.11
N GLY A 84 -7.98 12.78 3.56
CA GLY A 84 -6.73 13.43 3.15
C GLY A 84 -5.71 13.64 4.27
N GLN A 85 -5.82 12.89 5.37
CA GLN A 85 -4.87 13.00 6.48
C GLN A 85 -3.44 12.59 6.06
N ARG A 86 -2.43 13.18 6.71
CA ARG A 86 -1.00 12.87 6.51
C ARG A 86 -0.26 12.68 7.85
N ASN A 87 -0.98 12.26 8.89
CA ASN A 87 -0.44 11.97 10.22
C ASN A 87 0.31 10.63 10.23
N GLY A 88 -0.21 9.64 9.51
CA GLY A 88 0.41 8.32 9.32
C GLY A 88 -0.59 7.28 8.84
N ALA A 89 -0.11 6.05 8.61
CA ALA A 89 -0.96 4.93 8.20
C ALA A 89 -2.09 4.69 9.21
N SER A 90 -3.31 4.44 8.71
CA SER A 90 -4.45 4.02 9.52
C SER A 90 -4.31 2.56 9.96
N ASP A 91 -5.15 2.12 10.89
CA ASP A 91 -5.22 0.70 11.26
C ASP A 91 -5.62 -0.18 10.07
N ALA A 92 -6.46 0.33 9.17
CA ALA A 92 -6.87 -0.38 7.96
C ALA A 92 -5.73 -0.46 6.94
N ASP A 93 -4.92 0.60 6.77
CA ASP A 93 -3.71 0.57 5.94
C ASP A 93 -2.75 -0.54 6.43
N ILE A 94 -2.55 -0.63 7.75
CA ILE A 94 -1.67 -1.64 8.37
C ILE A 94 -2.24 -3.06 8.16
N ILE A 95 -3.55 -3.24 8.32
CA ILE A 95 -4.20 -4.54 8.09
C ILE A 95 -4.09 -4.95 6.62
N GLN A 96 -4.35 -4.04 5.68
CA GLN A 96 -4.24 -4.37 4.25
C GLN A 96 -2.79 -4.72 3.89
N MET A 97 -1.80 -3.99 4.40
CA MET A 97 -0.38 -4.33 4.25
C MET A 97 -0.06 -5.72 4.80
N ARG A 98 -0.62 -6.10 5.96
CA ARG A 98 -0.50 -7.46 6.49
C ARG A 98 -1.09 -8.49 5.55
N LEU A 99 -2.32 -8.30 5.06
CA LEU A 99 -2.98 -9.26 4.18
C LEU A 99 -2.23 -9.47 2.86
N VAL A 100 -1.67 -8.39 2.29
CA VAL A 100 -0.82 -8.46 1.09
C VAL A 100 0.48 -9.20 1.38
N TYR A 101 1.19 -8.82 2.46
CA TYR A 101 2.55 -9.28 2.77
C TYR A 101 2.63 -10.29 3.93
N GLN A 102 1.63 -11.17 4.07
CA GLN A 102 1.59 -12.17 5.15
C GLN A 102 2.40 -13.43 4.84
N CYS A 103 2.80 -14.20 5.85
CA CYS A 103 3.40 -15.51 5.62
C CYS A 103 2.43 -16.55 5.08
N ASN A 104 2.98 -17.69 4.62
CA ASN A 104 2.21 -18.72 3.90
C ASN A 104 0.98 -19.18 4.68
N SER A 105 1.12 -19.33 6.00
CA SER A 105 0.02 -19.81 6.85
C SER A 105 -0.97 -18.74 7.31
N GLY A 106 -0.76 -17.47 6.93
CA GLY A 106 -1.59 -16.37 7.41
C GLY A 106 -2.70 -15.92 6.44
N PRO A 107 -3.59 -15.03 6.92
CA PRO A 107 -4.78 -14.60 6.20
C PRO A 107 -4.46 -13.79 4.94
N ARG A 108 -5.31 -13.93 3.93
CA ARG A 108 -5.22 -13.23 2.63
C ARG A 108 -6.38 -12.28 2.36
N ASP A 109 -7.37 -12.29 3.24
CA ASP A 109 -8.51 -11.39 3.22
C ASP A 109 -8.95 -11.07 4.65
N LEU A 110 -9.83 -10.08 4.78
CA LEU A 110 -10.34 -9.65 6.07
C LEU A 110 -11.20 -10.73 6.76
N SER A 111 -11.82 -11.64 6.01
CA SER A 111 -12.68 -12.70 6.57
C SER A 111 -11.90 -13.77 7.34
N SER A 112 -10.66 -14.02 6.91
CA SER A 112 -9.70 -14.92 7.55
C SER A 112 -8.81 -14.21 8.56
N TYR A 113 -8.81 -12.86 8.57
CA TYR A 113 -7.97 -12.07 9.46
C TYR A 113 -8.37 -12.29 10.92
N ASN A 114 -7.37 -12.59 11.74
CA ASN A 114 -7.52 -12.62 13.18
C ASN A 114 -6.52 -11.63 13.81
N ALA A 115 -6.80 -11.20 15.03
CA ALA A 115 -5.93 -10.25 15.73
C ALA A 115 -4.56 -10.86 16.13
N ASN A 116 -4.36 -12.17 15.97
CA ASN A 116 -3.06 -12.80 16.19
C ASN A 116 -2.14 -12.46 15.02
N ARG A 117 -1.16 -11.62 15.30
CA ARG A 117 -0.18 -11.11 14.35
C ARG A 117 0.97 -12.11 14.12
N CYS A 118 0.89 -13.26 14.77
CA CYS A 118 1.84 -14.35 14.67
C CYS A 118 1.29 -15.44 13.76
N THR A 119 2.16 -15.97 12.92
CA THR A 119 1.93 -17.21 12.21
C THR A 119 2.95 -18.25 12.67
N ASN A 120 2.66 -19.53 12.45
CA ASN A 120 3.60 -20.59 12.84
C ASN A 120 4.88 -20.54 12.02
N ASP A 121 4.82 -19.95 10.84
CA ASP A 121 5.95 -19.82 9.93
C ASP A 121 6.68 -18.49 10.06
N CYS A 122 6.15 -17.38 10.59
CA CYS A 122 6.89 -16.09 10.59
C CYS A 122 6.84 -15.22 11.84
N PRO A 123 7.84 -14.32 12.01
CA PRO A 123 7.97 -13.52 13.22
C PRO A 123 6.81 -12.55 13.38
N CYS A 124 6.35 -12.38 14.61
CA CYS A 124 5.25 -11.47 14.91
C CYS A 124 5.73 -10.03 14.81
N TRP A 125 4.99 -9.21 14.05
CA TRP A 125 5.32 -7.80 13.88
C TRP A 125 5.09 -7.01 15.19
N GLU A 126 5.80 -5.89 15.35
CA GLU A 126 5.49 -4.83 16.34
C GLU A 126 5.44 -5.29 17.81
N ASN A 127 6.48 -5.96 18.30
CA ASN A 127 6.61 -6.37 19.71
C ASN A 127 5.58 -7.41 20.18
N ALA A 128 4.83 -8.05 19.27
CA ALA A 128 4.00 -9.19 19.63
C ALA A 128 4.90 -10.38 20.05
N GLN A 129 4.50 -11.09 21.11
CA GLN A 129 5.19 -12.29 21.53
C GLN A 129 4.94 -13.41 20.52
N GLY A 130 6.01 -14.05 20.06
CA GLY A 130 6.00 -15.23 19.18
C GLY A 130 5.04 -16.34 19.62
N CYS A 131 4.76 -17.26 18.70
CA CYS A 131 4.34 -18.59 19.10
C CYS A 131 5.35 -19.12 20.14
N ASN A 132 4.84 -19.59 21.29
CA ASN A 132 5.65 -20.06 22.43
C ASN A 132 6.51 -18.98 23.15
N GLY A 133 6.16 -17.69 23.04
CA GLY A 133 6.71 -16.64 23.90
C GLY A 133 8.09 -16.08 23.49
N ASN A 134 8.59 -16.41 22.30
CA ASN A 134 9.88 -15.92 21.79
C ASN A 134 9.70 -15.16 20.46
N SER A 135 10.10 -13.89 20.42
CA SER A 135 10.03 -13.00 19.24
C SER A 135 10.78 -13.48 18.01
N ASN A 136 11.71 -14.43 18.16
CA ASN A 136 12.51 -15.02 17.07
C ASN A 136 12.13 -16.48 16.74
N ALA A 137 11.11 -17.05 17.39
CA ALA A 137 10.76 -18.47 17.22
C ALA A 137 10.23 -18.81 15.82
N CYS A 138 9.81 -17.80 15.05
CA CYS A 138 9.27 -17.98 13.72
C CYS A 138 10.20 -17.24 12.73
N GLN A 139 10.85 -17.98 11.82
CA GLN A 139 11.86 -17.47 10.86
C GLN A 139 11.54 -17.86 9.40
N GLY A 140 10.27 -17.80 9.00
CA GLY A 140 9.84 -18.11 7.65
C GLY A 140 9.79 -16.88 6.76
N ASP A 141 9.53 -17.15 5.49
CA ASP A 141 9.52 -16.14 4.44
C ASP A 141 8.14 -15.47 4.34
N LEU A 142 8.15 -14.14 4.23
CA LEU A 142 6.96 -13.36 3.87
C LEU A 142 6.54 -13.74 2.45
N VAL A 143 5.24 -13.98 2.25
CA VAL A 143 4.70 -14.34 0.94
C VAL A 143 3.66 -13.33 0.52
N CYS A 144 3.80 -12.84 -0.70
CA CYS A 144 2.78 -11.93 -1.24
C CYS A 144 1.53 -12.76 -1.58
N SER A 145 0.34 -12.30 -1.19
CA SER A 145 -0.89 -12.72 -1.88
C SER A 145 -0.65 -12.55 -3.39
N ASN A 146 -1.10 -13.47 -4.25
CA ASN A 146 -0.83 -13.62 -5.71
C ASN A 146 -0.73 -12.29 -6.51
N VAL A 147 0.33 -11.54 -6.27
CA VAL A 147 0.53 -10.15 -6.69
C VAL A 147 1.94 -10.01 -7.25
N PHE A 148 2.76 -11.05 -7.19
CA PHE A 148 4.08 -11.10 -7.82
C PHE A 148 4.30 -12.49 -8.41
N THR A 149 4.33 -12.61 -9.74
CA THR A 149 4.81 -13.81 -10.40
C THR A 149 6.33 -13.73 -10.46
N SER A 150 6.98 -14.78 -9.97
CA SER A 150 8.35 -15.07 -10.39
C SER A 150 8.32 -15.49 -11.86
N ILE A 151 8.84 -14.67 -12.77
CA ILE A 151 9.12 -15.12 -14.13
C ILE A 151 10.47 -15.85 -14.10
N SER A 152 10.47 -17.13 -14.44
CA SER A 152 11.53 -18.13 -14.15
C SER A 152 12.96 -17.83 -14.64
N ARG A 153 13.91 -18.12 -13.72
CA ARG A 153 15.26 -18.74 -13.79
C ARG A 153 16.10 -18.69 -15.07
N GLY A 154 17.16 -17.88 -15.01
CA GLY A 154 18.42 -18.07 -15.73
C GLY A 154 19.43 -16.97 -15.37
N GLY A 155 20.59 -17.32 -14.80
CA GLY A 155 21.71 -16.38 -14.64
C GLY A 155 21.79 -15.55 -13.34
N GLY A 156 21.29 -16.04 -12.21
CA GLY A 156 21.62 -15.46 -10.89
C GLY A 156 20.89 -14.16 -10.49
N LEU A 157 19.95 -13.67 -11.28
CA LEU A 157 19.10 -12.51 -10.96
C LEU A 157 17.64 -12.96 -10.72
N ILE A 158 17.09 -12.59 -9.57
CA ILE A 158 15.66 -12.73 -9.23
C ILE A 158 14.99 -11.38 -9.55
N LYS A 159 14.12 -11.36 -10.56
CA LYS A 159 13.23 -10.21 -10.81
C LYS A 159 11.94 -10.40 -10.03
N LEU A 160 11.73 -9.57 -9.02
CA LEU A 160 10.43 -9.44 -8.35
C LEU A 160 9.60 -8.44 -9.16
N ARG A 161 8.59 -8.93 -9.88
CA ARG A 161 7.67 -8.11 -10.66
C ARG A 161 6.31 -8.14 -9.97
N SER A 162 5.79 -6.97 -9.62
CA SER A 162 4.40 -6.87 -9.18
C SER A 162 3.50 -7.18 -10.37
N GLU A 163 2.70 -8.24 -10.29
CA GLU A 163 1.60 -8.56 -11.20
C GLU A 163 0.57 -7.42 -11.28
N VAL A 164 0.44 -6.63 -10.22
CA VAL A 164 -0.46 -5.46 -10.19
C VAL A 164 0.24 -4.16 -10.56
N SER A 165 1.57 -4.15 -10.72
CA SER A 165 2.32 -2.96 -11.15
C SER A 165 3.66 -3.30 -11.81
N PRO A 166 3.67 -3.62 -13.11
CA PRO A 166 4.82 -4.27 -13.78
C PRO A 166 6.03 -3.37 -14.08
N ASN A 167 5.99 -2.08 -13.74
CA ASN A 167 6.91 -1.07 -14.28
C ASN A 167 7.83 -0.39 -13.24
N MET A 168 8.03 -0.94 -12.04
CA MET A 168 8.88 -0.31 -11.01
C MET A 168 9.93 -1.27 -10.43
N CYS A 169 11.15 -0.77 -10.20
CA CYS A 169 12.25 -1.46 -9.53
C CYS A 169 12.79 -0.61 -8.35
N PHE A 170 13.39 -1.26 -7.35
CA PHE A 170 13.84 -0.66 -6.09
C PHE A 170 15.27 -1.16 -5.74
N ASP A 171 16.22 -0.24 -5.52
CA ASP A 171 17.58 -0.53 -5.04
C ASP A 171 17.97 0.46 -3.92
N LEU A 172 18.78 0.00 -2.97
CA LEU A 172 19.27 0.74 -1.81
C LEU A 172 20.79 0.59 -1.69
N SER A 173 21.55 1.54 -2.26
CA SER A 173 22.98 1.61 -2.03
C SER A 173 23.33 2.55 -0.87
N SER A 174 24.07 2.05 0.13
CA SER A 174 24.74 2.81 1.21
C SER A 174 23.85 3.42 2.30
N GLY A 175 23.05 2.59 2.97
CA GLY A 175 22.24 2.99 4.13
C GLY A 175 22.97 3.04 5.48
N ASN A 176 22.61 4.00 6.35
CA ASN A 176 23.10 4.13 7.74
C ASN A 176 21.96 4.59 8.67
N THR A 177 22.00 4.16 9.94
CA THR A 177 20.89 4.16 10.91
C THR A 177 20.59 5.47 11.63
N GLU A 178 21.29 6.58 11.36
CA GLU A 178 20.96 7.86 12.03
C GLU A 178 19.89 8.69 11.31
N ASN A 179 19.84 8.63 9.97
CA ASN A 179 19.30 9.71 9.12
C ASN A 179 18.46 9.21 7.93
N GLY A 180 17.88 8.00 8.01
CA GLY A 180 17.27 7.38 6.86
C GLY A 180 18.29 7.11 5.74
N ASN A 181 17.93 6.21 4.82
CA ASN A 181 18.80 5.90 3.70
C ASN A 181 18.53 6.89 2.57
N VAL A 182 19.59 7.28 1.85
CA VAL A 182 19.42 7.95 0.56
C VAL A 182 18.86 6.90 -0.41
N ILE A 183 17.63 7.12 -0.85
CA ILE A 183 16.94 6.27 -1.81
C ILE A 183 17.30 6.77 -3.20
N HIS A 184 17.93 5.92 -4.02
CA HIS A 184 18.15 6.21 -5.43
C HIS A 184 17.08 5.49 -6.27
N LEU A 185 16.32 6.26 -7.04
CA LEU A 185 15.39 5.76 -8.05
C LEU A 185 16.00 6.08 -9.41
N TRP A 186 16.23 5.07 -10.26
CA TRP A 186 16.68 5.24 -11.64
C TRP A 186 15.70 4.62 -12.63
N GLU A 187 15.82 4.98 -13.92
CA GLU A 187 15.12 4.29 -15.02
C GLU A 187 15.67 2.89 -15.25
N CYS A 188 14.81 1.87 -15.38
CA CYS A 188 15.25 0.56 -15.87
C CYS A 188 15.93 0.74 -17.23
N ASN A 189 17.25 0.78 -17.25
CA ASN A 189 17.99 0.98 -18.50
C ASN A 189 17.73 -0.21 -19.41
N GLY A 190 16.94 0.03 -20.44
CA GLY A 190 16.96 -0.75 -21.66
C GLY A 190 18.27 -0.50 -22.39
N THR A 191 19.31 -1.22 -22.00
CA THR A 191 20.44 -1.65 -22.85
C THR A 191 20.83 -3.05 -22.44
#